data_AF-A0A9D2KWE7-F1
#
_entry.id   AF-A0A9D2KWE7-F1
#
_cell.length_a   1.000
_cell.length_b   1.000
_cell.length_c   1.000
_cell.angle_alpha   90.00
_cell.angle_beta   90.00
_cell.angle_gamma   90.00
#
_symmetry.space_group_name_H-M   'P 1'
#
loop_
_entity.id
_entity.type
_entity.pdbx_description
1 polymer ?
#
loop_
_entity_poly.entity_id
_entity_poly.type
_entity_poly.pdbx_seq_one_letter_code
_entity_poly.pdbx_strand_id
1 'polypeptide(L)'
;ILADSLIELKDEWSGTIKIVHQHAEEDPPSGGKSIAESGVLDDLDEIYGIHFFPNFDVGEINYTSGWAFAGCSDLSIKIKGKGGHGSMPHLSNDAIVAASSLVMNLQTVVSRRVNPYDMAVVTIGSFEGVGASNVIKDSLILRGDARYMDVEVGKQIEKEIRHLLRGLEESFGVETEFEYLWDYPPVYNHPEQTEKVVAAL
;
A
#
# COMPACT_ATOMS: atom_id res chain seq x y z
N ILE A 1 7.80 31.29 -8.18
CA ILE A 1 7.19 31.44 -9.52
C ILE A 1 5.67 31.38 -9.43
N LEU A 2 5.01 30.23 -9.22
CA LEU A 2 3.54 30.18 -9.17
C LEU A 2 2.93 31.17 -8.16
N ALA A 3 3.41 31.14 -6.91
CA ALA A 3 2.92 32.04 -5.86
C ALA A 3 3.12 33.52 -6.23
N ASP A 4 4.28 33.85 -6.81
CA ASP A 4 4.60 35.22 -7.22
C ASP A 4 3.68 35.70 -8.33
N SER A 5 3.48 34.88 -9.37
CA SER A 5 2.58 35.19 -10.49
C SER A 5 1.12 35.34 -10.06
N LEU A 6 0.65 34.52 -9.11
CA LEU A 6 -0.72 34.65 -8.58
C LEU A 6 -0.92 35.94 -7.79
N ILE A 7 0.14 36.43 -7.11
CA ILE A 7 0.12 37.72 -6.41
C ILE A 7 0.09 38.88 -7.41
N GLU A 8 0.86 38.80 -8.50
CA GLU A 8 0.85 39.82 -9.56
C GLU A 8 -0.51 39.94 -10.24
N LEU A 9 -1.23 38.82 -10.39
CA LEU A 9 -2.54 38.75 -11.04
C LEU A 9 -3.71 38.88 -10.06
N LYS A 10 -3.49 39.36 -8.83
CA LYS A 10 -4.48 39.32 -7.73
C LYS A 10 -5.79 40.05 -8.05
N ASP A 11 -5.75 41.08 -8.91
CA ASP A 11 -6.94 41.83 -9.31
C ASP A 11 -7.78 41.12 -10.39
N GLU A 12 -7.26 40.04 -10.98
CA GLU A 12 -7.93 39.26 -12.04
C GLU A 12 -8.76 38.08 -11.51
N TRP A 13 -8.69 37.81 -10.21
CA TRP A 13 -9.41 36.69 -9.59
C TRP A 13 -10.00 37.06 -8.22
N SER A 14 -10.93 36.24 -7.76
CA SER A 14 -11.61 36.39 -6.47
C SER A 14 -11.59 35.09 -5.68
N GLY A 15 -11.61 35.18 -4.36
CA GLY A 15 -11.60 34.02 -3.46
C GLY A 15 -10.27 33.89 -2.73
N THR A 16 -9.91 32.65 -2.39
CA THR A 16 -8.70 32.33 -1.61
C THR A 16 -7.91 31.23 -2.32
N ILE A 17 -6.62 31.44 -2.52
CA ILE A 17 -5.68 30.41 -2.97
C ILE A 17 -4.71 30.11 -1.84
N LYS A 18 -4.59 28.84 -1.45
CA LYS A 18 -3.58 28.35 -0.49
C LYS A 18 -2.49 27.56 -1.23
N ILE A 19 -1.24 27.96 -1.05
CA ILE A 19 -0.09 27.22 -1.59
C ILE A 19 0.46 26.29 -0.50
N VAL A 20 0.25 24.99 -0.67
CA VAL A 20 0.65 23.97 0.29
C VAL A 20 2.06 23.46 -0.05
N HIS A 21 3.03 23.74 0.81
CA HIS A 21 4.37 23.16 0.72
C HIS A 21 4.43 21.90 1.60
N GLN A 22 4.13 20.75 1.02
CA GLN A 22 4.18 19.47 1.71
C GLN A 22 5.62 19.03 1.99
N HIS A 23 5.84 18.45 3.17
CA HIS A 23 7.11 17.80 3.56
C HIS A 23 6.97 16.28 3.55
N ALA A 24 8.09 15.55 3.62
CA ALA A 24 8.14 14.11 3.86
C ALA A 24 7.18 13.30 2.97
N GLU A 25 7.13 13.57 1.68
CA GLU A 25 6.24 12.81 0.78
C GLU A 25 6.69 11.36 0.61
N GLU A 26 8.01 11.13 0.57
CA GLU A 26 8.63 9.81 0.33
C GLU A 26 8.63 8.89 1.57
N ASP A 27 8.44 9.43 2.78
CA ASP A 27 8.62 8.72 4.04
C ASP A 27 7.28 8.50 4.77
N PRO A 28 6.83 7.26 5.01
CA PRO A 28 5.67 6.96 5.86
C PRO A 28 5.84 7.53 7.27
N PRO A 29 4.80 8.14 7.89
CA PRO A 29 3.38 8.18 7.47
C PRO A 29 3.00 9.35 6.54
N SER A 30 3.97 9.91 5.81
CA SER A 30 3.88 11.09 4.94
C SER A 30 3.55 12.41 5.63
N GLY A 31 4.06 13.53 5.10
CA GLY A 31 3.61 14.85 5.52
C GLY A 31 2.23 15.24 4.99
N GLY A 32 1.72 14.56 3.95
CA GLY A 32 0.36 14.82 3.45
C GLY A 32 -0.71 14.54 4.51
N LYS A 33 -0.53 13.46 5.28
CA LYS A 33 -1.42 13.08 6.37
C LYS A 33 -1.46 14.13 7.48
N SER A 34 -0.29 14.59 7.94
CA SER A 34 -0.20 15.58 9.02
C SER A 34 -0.81 16.94 8.61
N ILE A 35 -0.67 17.33 7.34
CA ILE A 35 -1.30 18.54 6.80
C ILE A 35 -2.82 18.37 6.79
N ALA A 36 -3.35 17.25 6.28
CA ALA A 36 -4.79 17.00 6.27
C ALA A 36 -5.39 16.99 7.68
N GLU A 37 -4.74 16.32 8.64
CA GLU A 37 -5.20 16.22 10.03
C GLU A 37 -5.11 17.55 10.80
N SER A 38 -4.32 18.52 10.33
CA SER A 38 -4.19 19.83 10.98
C SER A 38 -5.41 20.75 10.79
N GLY A 39 -6.31 20.39 9.88
CA GLY A 39 -7.51 21.18 9.53
C GLY A 39 -7.24 22.41 8.67
N VAL A 40 -6.00 22.64 8.23
CA VAL A 40 -5.65 23.80 7.39
C VAL A 40 -6.25 23.76 5.98
N LEU A 41 -6.79 22.61 5.58
CA LEU A 41 -7.42 22.36 4.28
C LEU A 41 -8.97 22.33 4.36
N ASP A 42 -9.56 22.36 5.55
CA ASP A 42 -11.00 22.08 5.76
C ASP A 42 -11.94 23.14 5.14
N ASP A 43 -11.41 24.32 4.84
CA ASP A 43 -12.09 25.46 4.22
C ASP A 43 -11.82 25.56 2.71
N LEU A 44 -11.11 24.60 2.10
CA LEU A 44 -10.87 24.55 0.67
C LEU A 44 -12.01 23.84 -0.07
N ASP A 45 -12.47 24.42 -1.17
CA ASP A 45 -13.44 23.78 -2.06
C ASP A 45 -12.77 22.69 -2.92
N GLU A 46 -11.53 22.92 -3.36
CA GLU A 46 -10.80 22.07 -4.30
C GLU A 46 -9.30 22.08 -3.98
N ILE A 47 -8.60 20.97 -4.27
CA ILE A 47 -7.15 20.84 -4.12
C ILE A 47 -6.55 20.29 -5.42
N TYR A 48 -5.43 20.89 -5.84
CA TYR A 48 -4.74 20.56 -7.07
C TYR A 48 -3.26 20.27 -6.78
N GLY A 49 -2.74 19.22 -7.42
CA GLY A 49 -1.35 18.80 -7.30
C GLY A 49 -0.75 18.58 -8.68
N ILE A 50 0.57 18.77 -8.78
CA ILE A 50 1.35 18.46 -9.97
C ILE A 50 2.55 17.60 -9.57
N HIS A 51 2.96 16.71 -10.46
CA HIS A 51 4.13 15.87 -10.24
C HIS A 51 4.96 15.80 -11.51
N PHE A 52 6.28 15.92 -11.39
CA PHE A 52 7.18 15.75 -12.53
C PHE A 52 7.44 14.26 -12.75
N PHE A 53 7.14 13.78 -13.96
CA PHE A 53 7.40 12.40 -14.34
C PHE A 53 8.52 12.36 -15.38
N PRO A 54 9.71 11.83 -15.05
CA PRO A 54 10.89 11.89 -15.92
C PRO A 54 10.77 11.06 -17.20
N ASN A 55 9.76 10.20 -17.31
CA ASN A 55 9.57 9.29 -18.43
C ASN A 55 8.62 9.82 -19.51
N PHE A 56 8.09 11.05 -19.37
CA PHE A 56 7.30 11.72 -20.40
C PHE A 56 8.11 12.79 -21.13
N ASP A 57 7.70 13.10 -22.36
CA ASP A 57 8.38 14.08 -23.19
C ASP A 57 8.16 15.50 -22.65
N VAL A 58 9.18 16.35 -22.83
CA VAL A 58 9.12 17.75 -22.37
C VAL A 58 8.03 18.50 -23.13
N GLY A 59 7.16 19.20 -22.39
CA GLY A 59 6.04 19.95 -22.94
C GLY A 59 4.72 19.19 -22.92
N GLU A 60 4.72 17.93 -22.53
CA GLU A 60 3.48 17.17 -22.31
C GLU A 60 2.91 17.39 -20.91
N ILE A 61 1.59 17.56 -20.85
CA ILE A 61 0.82 17.55 -19.60
C ILE A 61 -0.11 16.35 -19.65
N ASN A 62 0.16 15.38 -18.79
CA ASN A 62 -0.62 14.15 -18.69
C ASN A 62 -1.59 14.24 -17.50
N TYR A 63 -2.77 13.66 -17.66
CA TYR A 63 -3.80 13.61 -16.62
C TYR A 63 -4.53 12.28 -16.64
N THR A 64 -5.09 11.90 -15.49
CA THR A 64 -5.94 10.72 -15.34
C THR A 64 -7.19 11.14 -14.57
N SER A 65 -8.37 10.82 -15.10
CA SER A 65 -9.65 11.01 -14.40
C SER A 65 -9.99 9.77 -13.58
N GLY A 66 -10.46 9.95 -12.35
CA GLY A 66 -10.72 8.86 -11.41
C GLY A 66 -9.43 8.36 -10.72
N TRP A 67 -9.32 7.06 -10.51
CA TRP A 67 -8.18 6.45 -9.82
C TRP A 67 -6.89 6.59 -10.63
N ALA A 68 -5.93 7.37 -10.12
CA ALA A 68 -4.70 7.72 -10.81
C ALA A 68 -3.48 6.95 -10.30
N PHE A 69 -3.37 6.76 -8.98
CA PHE A 69 -2.26 6.03 -8.36
C PHE A 69 -2.78 5.06 -7.31
N ALA A 70 -2.10 3.92 -7.20
CA ALA A 70 -2.46 2.88 -6.25
C ALA A 70 -2.11 3.30 -4.82
N GLY A 71 -2.99 2.94 -3.89
CA GLY A 71 -2.65 2.94 -2.48
C GLY A 71 -1.69 1.79 -2.16
N CYS A 72 -1.08 1.84 -0.99
CA CYS A 72 -0.23 0.76 -0.51
C CYS A 72 -0.43 0.43 0.96
N SER A 73 -0.02 -0.77 1.30
CA SER A 73 -0.04 -1.24 2.68
C SER A 73 1.09 -2.23 2.90
N ASP A 74 1.82 -2.04 3.98
CA ASP A 74 2.87 -2.96 4.40
C ASP A 74 2.25 -4.10 5.20
N LEU A 75 2.76 -5.30 4.98
CA LEU A 75 2.36 -6.48 5.74
C LEU A 75 3.57 -7.16 6.38
N SER A 76 3.39 -7.56 7.64
CA SER A 76 4.37 -8.33 8.42
C SER A 76 3.68 -9.53 9.06
N ILE A 77 4.14 -10.72 8.70
CA ILE A 77 3.58 -11.99 9.19
C ILE A 77 4.68 -12.76 9.88
N LYS A 78 4.59 -12.92 11.19
CA LYS A 78 5.45 -13.83 11.94
C LYS A 78 4.76 -15.17 12.11
N ILE A 79 5.48 -16.25 11.82
CA ILE A 79 5.00 -17.63 11.94
C ILE A 79 5.86 -18.32 12.98
N LYS A 80 5.23 -18.91 13.99
CA LYS A 80 5.89 -19.62 15.09
C LYS A 80 5.46 -21.10 15.07
N GLY A 81 6.44 -21.97 14.89
CA GLY A 81 6.31 -23.40 15.08
C GLY A 81 7.14 -23.85 16.29
N LYS A 82 7.93 -24.90 16.11
CA LYS A 82 8.79 -25.49 17.13
C LYS A 82 10.04 -26.06 16.47
N GLY A 83 11.20 -25.52 16.81
CA GLY A 83 12.47 -25.97 16.24
C GLY A 83 12.87 -27.38 16.69
N GLY A 84 13.98 -27.87 16.14
CA GLY A 84 14.58 -29.13 16.57
C GLY A 84 15.63 -29.67 15.61
N HIS A 85 16.11 -30.87 15.89
CA HIS A 85 17.13 -31.50 15.07
C HIS A 85 16.55 -31.89 13.69
N GLY A 86 17.25 -31.56 12.61
CA GLY A 86 16.78 -31.81 11.23
C GLY A 86 16.53 -33.27 10.87
N SER A 87 17.03 -34.21 11.67
CA SER A 87 16.76 -35.65 11.51
C SER A 87 15.58 -36.17 12.34
N MET A 88 14.93 -35.32 13.16
CA MET A 88 13.82 -35.69 14.04
C MET A 88 12.59 -34.80 13.81
N PRO A 89 12.06 -34.70 12.58
CA PRO A 89 10.98 -33.75 12.26
C PRO A 89 9.68 -34.00 13.03
N HIS A 90 9.39 -35.25 13.39
CA HIS A 90 8.21 -35.63 14.17
C HIS A 90 8.18 -35.07 15.61
N LEU A 91 9.27 -34.48 16.10
CA LEU A 91 9.35 -33.82 17.41
C LEU A 91 9.28 -32.27 17.31
N SER A 92 9.19 -31.75 16.10
CA SER A 92 9.25 -30.33 15.74
C SER A 92 7.98 -29.91 14.98
N ASN A 93 7.84 -28.61 14.75
CA ASN A 93 6.84 -28.04 13.87
C ASN A 93 7.52 -26.97 12.99
N ASP A 94 7.66 -27.25 11.69
CA ASP A 94 8.58 -26.51 10.82
C ASP A 94 7.96 -25.21 10.28
N ALA A 95 8.50 -24.08 10.74
CA ALA A 95 8.03 -22.76 10.31
C ALA A 95 8.32 -22.46 8.83
N ILE A 96 9.40 -23.00 8.25
CA ILE A 96 9.72 -22.81 6.82
C ILE A 96 8.68 -23.50 5.95
N VAL A 97 8.27 -24.71 6.32
CA VAL A 97 7.25 -25.48 5.59
C VAL A 97 5.91 -24.76 5.63
N ALA A 98 5.46 -24.33 6.81
CA ALA A 98 4.21 -23.59 6.96
C ALA A 98 4.22 -22.27 6.16
N ALA A 99 5.29 -21.48 6.27
CA ALA A 99 5.44 -20.23 5.54
C ALA A 99 5.46 -20.41 4.01
N SER A 100 6.15 -21.45 3.52
CA SER A 100 6.19 -21.76 2.08
C SER A 100 4.79 -22.10 1.55
N SER A 101 4.01 -22.86 2.32
CA SER A 101 2.61 -23.13 1.99
C SER A 101 1.78 -21.85 1.95
N LEU A 102 1.96 -20.97 2.95
CA LEU A 102 1.28 -19.68 3.00
C LEU A 102 1.58 -18.82 1.76
N VAL A 103 2.86 -18.68 1.37
CA VAL A 103 3.26 -17.86 0.20
C VAL A 103 2.54 -18.32 -1.08
N MET A 104 2.41 -19.62 -1.29
CA MET A 104 1.67 -20.16 -2.43
C MET A 104 0.16 -19.88 -2.32
N ASN A 105 -0.41 -20.02 -1.12
CA ASN A 105 -1.84 -19.74 -0.88
C ASN A 105 -2.19 -18.26 -1.01
N LEU A 106 -1.28 -17.34 -0.64
CA LEU A 106 -1.47 -15.89 -0.79
C LEU A 106 -1.74 -15.47 -2.24
N GLN A 107 -1.23 -16.23 -3.23
CA GLN A 107 -1.51 -15.98 -4.65
C GLN A 107 -3.01 -16.07 -4.98
N THR A 108 -3.79 -16.81 -4.17
CA THR A 108 -5.24 -16.94 -4.36
C THR A 108 -6.01 -15.69 -3.95
N VAL A 109 -5.44 -14.80 -3.14
CA VAL A 109 -6.05 -13.51 -2.78
C VAL A 109 -6.32 -12.71 -4.05
N VAL A 110 -5.28 -12.40 -4.82
CA VAL A 110 -5.45 -11.67 -6.09
C VAL A 110 -6.13 -12.55 -7.12
N SER A 111 -5.64 -13.78 -7.34
CA SER A 111 -6.10 -14.55 -8.49
C SER A 111 -7.55 -15.00 -8.37
N ARG A 112 -8.07 -15.30 -7.17
CA ARG A 112 -9.39 -15.94 -6.96
C ARG A 112 -10.36 -15.16 -6.06
N ARG A 113 -9.90 -14.18 -5.28
CA ARG A 113 -10.79 -13.42 -4.38
C ARG A 113 -11.14 -12.04 -4.92
N VAL A 114 -10.17 -11.36 -5.53
CA VAL A 114 -10.40 -10.04 -6.14
C VAL A 114 -11.12 -10.19 -7.49
N ASN A 115 -12.03 -9.26 -7.79
CA ASN A 115 -12.72 -9.19 -9.08
C ASN A 115 -11.69 -8.95 -10.19
N PRO A 116 -11.74 -9.66 -11.33
CA PRO A 116 -10.81 -9.43 -12.44
C PRO A 116 -10.80 -8.01 -13.02
N TYR A 117 -11.81 -7.19 -12.74
CA TYR A 117 -11.85 -5.77 -13.13
C TYR A 117 -11.21 -4.82 -12.11
N ASP A 118 -10.89 -5.32 -10.91
CA ASP A 118 -10.26 -4.54 -9.85
C ASP A 118 -8.74 -4.77 -9.85
N MET A 119 -7.98 -3.72 -9.56
CA MET A 119 -6.52 -3.82 -9.45
C MET A 119 -6.12 -4.17 -8.02
N ALA A 120 -5.40 -5.28 -7.88
CA ALA A 120 -4.77 -5.70 -6.63
C ALA A 120 -3.41 -6.35 -6.87
N VAL A 121 -2.47 -6.10 -5.96
CA VAL A 121 -1.17 -6.78 -5.88
C VAL A 121 -0.95 -7.23 -4.45
N VAL A 122 -0.39 -8.43 -4.28
CA VAL A 122 0.15 -8.90 -3.00
C VAL A 122 1.53 -9.47 -3.29
N THR A 123 2.55 -8.83 -2.75
CA THR A 123 3.95 -9.22 -2.93
C THR A 123 4.53 -9.64 -1.59
N ILE A 124 5.22 -10.79 -1.53
CA ILE A 124 6.10 -11.14 -0.41
C ILE A 124 7.51 -10.79 -0.83
N GLY A 125 8.03 -9.67 -0.31
CA GLY A 125 9.35 -9.14 -0.64
C GLY A 125 10.47 -9.70 0.22
N SER A 126 10.16 -10.21 1.42
CA SER A 126 11.12 -10.81 2.33
C SER A 126 10.61 -12.10 2.94
N PHE A 127 11.48 -13.11 3.01
CA PHE A 127 11.26 -14.39 3.67
C PHE A 127 12.45 -14.67 4.59
N GLU A 128 12.33 -14.39 5.89
CA GLU A 128 13.44 -14.40 6.85
C GLU A 128 13.68 -15.78 7.48
N GLY A 129 13.88 -16.80 6.64
CA GLY A 129 14.05 -18.20 7.06
C GLY A 129 15.48 -18.62 7.38
N VAL A 130 16.44 -17.69 7.48
CA VAL A 130 17.88 -18.01 7.63
C VAL A 130 18.14 -18.83 8.90
N GLY A 131 18.86 -19.94 8.78
CA GLY A 131 19.20 -20.84 9.89
C GLY A 131 20.28 -21.84 9.51
N ALA A 132 20.62 -22.75 10.43
CA ALA A 132 21.54 -23.85 10.15
C ALA A 132 20.85 -24.94 9.31
N SER A 133 21.58 -25.56 8.38
CA SER A 133 21.01 -26.56 7.45
C SER A 133 20.48 -27.83 8.10
N ASN A 134 20.92 -28.13 9.34
CA ASN A 134 20.54 -29.32 10.10
C ASN A 134 19.61 -29.01 11.29
N VAL A 135 19.02 -27.81 11.34
CA VAL A 135 18.08 -27.39 12.39
C VAL A 135 16.76 -26.99 11.75
N ILE A 136 15.66 -27.60 12.21
CA ILE A 136 14.30 -27.19 11.82
C ILE A 136 14.03 -25.83 12.46
N LYS A 137 13.57 -24.89 11.64
CA LYS A 137 13.35 -23.49 12.05
C LYS A 137 12.10 -23.40 12.93
N ASP A 138 12.27 -22.78 14.09
CA ASP A 138 11.23 -22.57 15.10
C ASP A 138 10.31 -21.39 14.77
N SER A 139 10.83 -20.34 14.14
CA SER A 139 10.03 -19.18 13.71
C SER A 139 10.68 -18.42 12.57
N LEU A 140 9.87 -17.65 11.82
CA LEU A 140 10.35 -16.72 10.80
C LEU A 140 9.37 -15.58 10.57
N ILE A 141 9.80 -14.56 9.84
CA ILE A 141 8.99 -13.41 9.45
C ILE A 141 8.92 -13.32 7.92
N LEU A 142 7.73 -13.09 7.41
CA LEU A 142 7.48 -12.64 6.03
C LEU A 142 7.20 -11.15 6.05
N ARG A 143 7.82 -10.39 5.15
CA ARG A 143 7.43 -9.00 4.87
C ARG A 143 6.95 -8.88 3.44
N GLY A 144 5.94 -8.07 3.24
CA GLY A 144 5.35 -7.86 1.94
C GLY A 144 4.68 -6.51 1.80
N ASP A 145 4.07 -6.34 0.65
CA ASP A 145 3.42 -5.13 0.19
C ASP A 145 2.12 -5.50 -0.52
N ALA A 146 1.06 -4.74 -0.26
CA ALA A 146 -0.19 -4.81 -0.99
C ALA A 146 -0.46 -3.49 -1.71
N ARG A 147 -0.86 -3.56 -2.99
CA ARG A 147 -1.29 -2.40 -3.80
C ARG A 147 -2.72 -2.57 -4.24
N TYR A 148 -3.48 -1.48 -4.28
CA TYR A 148 -4.88 -1.48 -4.70
C TYR A 148 -5.30 -0.10 -5.22
N MET A 149 -6.25 -0.07 -6.16
CA MET A 149 -6.84 1.19 -6.65
C MET A 149 -8.12 1.58 -5.91
N ASP A 150 -8.67 0.70 -5.06
CA ASP A 150 -9.89 0.94 -4.29
C ASP A 150 -9.66 0.49 -2.84
N VAL A 151 -10.07 1.32 -1.88
CA VAL A 151 -9.95 1.04 -0.44
C VAL A 151 -10.71 -0.24 -0.05
N GLU A 152 -11.86 -0.52 -0.67
CA GLU A 152 -12.60 -1.75 -0.40
C GLU A 152 -11.85 -2.99 -0.90
N VAL A 153 -11.11 -2.88 -2.00
CA VAL A 153 -10.20 -3.94 -2.47
C VAL A 153 -9.06 -4.14 -1.48
N GLY A 154 -8.48 -3.05 -0.94
CA GLY A 154 -7.49 -3.14 0.14
C GLY A 154 -8.02 -3.89 1.38
N LYS A 155 -9.27 -3.60 1.79
CA LYS A 155 -9.91 -4.26 2.94
C LYS A 155 -10.16 -5.73 2.65
N GLN A 156 -10.53 -6.05 1.41
CA GLN A 156 -10.70 -7.41 0.96
C GLN A 156 -9.38 -8.19 1.02
N ILE A 157 -8.27 -7.60 0.55
CA ILE A 157 -6.93 -8.21 0.64
C ILE A 157 -6.60 -8.53 2.10
N GLU A 158 -6.69 -7.56 3.01
CA GLU A 158 -6.39 -7.76 4.43
C GLU A 158 -7.26 -8.90 5.02
N LYS A 159 -8.56 -8.88 4.75
CA LYS A 159 -9.51 -9.88 5.24
C LYS A 159 -9.16 -11.29 4.76
N GLU A 160 -8.83 -11.46 3.48
CA GLU A 160 -8.49 -12.77 2.91
C GLU A 160 -7.15 -13.28 3.43
N ILE A 161 -6.15 -12.42 3.62
CA ILE A 161 -4.89 -12.80 4.27
C ILE A 161 -5.16 -13.31 5.69
N ARG A 162 -5.96 -12.58 6.49
CA ARG A 162 -6.35 -13.03 7.83
C ARG A 162 -7.06 -14.39 7.81
N HIS A 163 -7.85 -14.67 6.78
CA HIS A 163 -8.52 -15.96 6.62
C HIS A 163 -7.52 -17.09 6.32
N LEU A 164 -6.57 -16.87 5.42
CA LEU A 164 -5.51 -17.83 5.10
C LEU A 164 -4.61 -18.11 6.30
N LEU A 165 -4.30 -17.10 7.11
CA LEU A 165 -3.51 -17.26 8.34
C LEU A 165 -4.20 -18.18 9.35
N ARG A 166 -5.50 -17.97 9.62
CA ARG A 166 -6.27 -18.89 10.48
C ARG A 166 -6.26 -20.32 9.93
N GLY A 167 -6.39 -20.49 8.62
CA GLY A 167 -6.31 -21.80 7.99
C GLY A 167 -4.92 -22.45 8.14
N LEU A 168 -3.85 -21.65 8.10
CA LEU A 168 -2.47 -22.10 8.31
C LEU A 168 -2.27 -22.57 9.76
N GLU A 169 -2.76 -21.81 10.74
CA GLU A 169 -2.70 -22.18 12.16
C GLU A 169 -3.38 -23.54 12.40
N GLU A 170 -4.58 -23.73 11.87
CA GLU A 170 -5.33 -24.99 12.01
C GLU A 170 -4.68 -26.18 11.28
N SER A 171 -4.16 -25.96 10.05
CA SER A 171 -3.63 -27.05 9.22
C SER A 171 -2.20 -27.45 9.56
N PHE A 172 -1.37 -26.53 10.05
CA PHE A 172 0.02 -26.78 10.41
C PHE A 172 0.27 -26.77 11.92
N GLY A 173 -0.70 -26.35 12.74
CA GLY A 173 -0.51 -26.23 14.20
C GLY A 173 0.53 -25.18 14.61
N VAL A 174 0.73 -24.16 13.78
CA VAL A 174 1.60 -23.00 14.05
C VAL A 174 0.79 -21.86 14.67
N GLU A 175 1.47 -20.89 15.27
CA GLU A 175 0.87 -19.61 15.67
C GLU A 175 1.30 -18.50 14.71
N THR A 176 0.42 -17.55 14.41
CA THR A 176 0.72 -16.40 13.57
C THR A 176 0.50 -15.07 14.28
N GLU A 177 1.41 -14.12 14.07
CA GLU A 177 1.21 -12.71 14.41
C GLU A 177 1.19 -11.92 13.10
N PHE A 178 0.16 -11.11 12.90
CA PHE A 178 -0.05 -10.39 11.65
C PHE A 178 -0.31 -8.91 11.87
N GLU A 179 0.57 -8.10 11.30
CA GLU A 179 0.46 -6.65 11.23
C GLU A 179 0.20 -6.23 9.78
N TYR A 180 -0.76 -5.35 9.60
CA TYR A 180 -1.13 -4.77 8.32
C TYR A 180 -1.22 -3.26 8.50
N LEU A 181 -0.24 -2.55 7.97
CA LEU A 181 -0.14 -1.10 8.08
C LEU A 181 -0.73 -0.47 6.82
N TRP A 182 -1.87 0.18 6.99
CA TRP A 182 -2.45 1.04 5.97
C TRP A 182 -1.59 2.29 5.82
N ASP A 183 -0.91 2.42 4.68
CA ASP A 183 0.01 3.52 4.39
C ASP A 183 -0.70 4.57 3.51
N TYR A 184 -0.30 4.76 2.26
CA TYR A 184 -0.94 5.72 1.36
C TYR A 184 -2.29 5.22 0.83
N PRO A 185 -3.37 6.04 0.89
CA PRO A 185 -4.59 5.73 0.16
C PRO A 185 -4.38 5.90 -1.35
N PRO A 186 -5.20 5.26 -2.20
CA PRO A 186 -5.15 5.48 -3.63
C PRO A 186 -5.50 6.93 -3.98
N VAL A 187 -4.83 7.47 -5.00
CA VAL A 187 -5.09 8.84 -5.48
C VAL A 187 -6.31 8.81 -6.39
N TYR A 188 -7.36 9.53 -5.99
CA TYR A 188 -8.57 9.71 -6.78
C TYR A 188 -8.69 11.15 -7.27
N ASN A 189 -8.58 11.33 -8.57
CA ASN A 189 -8.83 12.61 -9.23
C ASN A 189 -10.32 12.72 -9.53
N HIS A 190 -11.01 13.68 -8.90
CA HIS A 190 -12.42 13.91 -9.15
C HIS A 190 -12.67 14.21 -10.64
N PRO A 191 -13.56 13.48 -11.32
CA PRO A 191 -13.73 13.62 -12.76
C PRO A 191 -14.10 15.02 -13.22
N GLU A 192 -14.97 15.71 -12.47
CA GLU A 192 -15.41 17.07 -12.79
C GLU A 192 -14.26 18.08 -12.73
N GLN A 193 -13.48 18.08 -11.65
CA GLN A 193 -12.31 18.96 -11.48
C GLN A 193 -11.24 18.64 -12.53
N THR A 194 -11.04 17.37 -12.85
CA THR A 194 -10.10 16.95 -13.88
C THR A 194 -10.48 17.53 -15.24
N GLU A 195 -11.76 17.45 -15.61
CA GLU A 195 -12.26 18.01 -16.88
C GLU A 195 -12.10 19.53 -16.95
N LYS A 196 -12.35 20.25 -15.84
CA LYS A 196 -12.11 21.71 -15.76
C LYS A 196 -10.65 22.07 -16.01
N VAL A 197 -9.71 21.32 -15.42
CA VAL A 197 -8.27 21.54 -15.64
C VAL A 197 -7.91 21.30 -17.09
N VAL A 198 -8.36 20.18 -17.67
CA VAL A 198 -8.07 19.82 -19.06
C VAL A 198 -8.60 20.86 -20.05
N ALA A 199 -9.78 21.42 -19.79
CA ALA A 199 -10.35 22.48 -20.63
C ALA A 199 -9.56 23.81 -20.58
N ALA A 200 -8.72 23.99 -19.56
CA ALA A 200 -7.89 25.18 -19.36
C ALA A 200 -6.44 25.03 -19.85
N LEU A 201 -6.02 23.82 -20.26
CA LEU A 201 -4.71 23.52 -20.87
C LEU A 201 -4.71 23.86 -22.36
#